data_AF-A0A519H5R6-F1
#
_entry.id   AF-A0A519H5R6-F1
#
_cell.length_a   1.000
_cell.length_b   1.000
_cell.length_c   1.000
_cell.angle_alpha   90.00
_cell.angle_beta   90.00
_cell.angle_gamma   90.00
#
_symmetry.space_group_name_H-M   'P 1'
#
loop_
_entity.id
_entity.type
_entity.pdbx_description
1 polymer ?
#
loop_
_entity_poly.entity_id
_entity_poly.type
_entity_poly.pdbx_seq_one_letter_code
_entity_poly.pdbx_strand_id
1 'polypeptide(L)'
;ANYNAGVPTAQASYSGWIDFGGSIGTRVALHEIAHTLGVGQHGGWTNGGWWGPAANALVKVYDGQGAGIGTGSGHFWPYGLNYDNEDNAVARERHCKMVAAMRRDMGIVADSDNDGIPDDWETFNFGNLSQSAAGDPDGDGVSNLDEYTTDSNPNAAGARAGRTYKLRVQFSGTFAAIAGGSTADGAAVQQATSAAGLEQRWTAIHTGGGWWKFVNAKSGKALEVPGMSTTNGAALQQWPWLNNAGQQWRLADGGGGYWRICNRNSGQVFDVAGVNAADGTAITQWPDWKGGGQLWAFDETIPFASNAVFSVNAMHSNKVLDVQNPNLNDGANVGQYDWNGGNWQKWRVEDLGSGFMRLVSVHSSKLLEVAGASTANGGNVQQFGNNGATCQHWRVESLDQ
;
A
#
# COMPACT_ATOMS: atom_id res chain seq x y z
N ALA A 1 31.52 21.17 -4.21
CA ALA A 1 30.89 22.14 -5.12
C ALA A 1 31.65 23.46 -5.05
N ASN A 2 32.11 24.00 -6.17
CA ASN A 2 32.82 25.29 -6.23
C ASN A 2 32.04 26.29 -7.09
N TYR A 3 32.20 27.58 -6.83
CA TYR A 3 31.72 28.63 -7.75
C TYR A 3 32.82 28.96 -8.76
N ASN A 4 32.48 28.97 -10.06
CA ASN A 4 33.39 29.27 -11.15
C ASN A 4 32.71 30.22 -12.15
N ALA A 5 33.10 31.49 -12.15
CA ALA A 5 32.52 32.52 -13.01
C ALA A 5 32.76 32.29 -14.52
N GLY A 6 33.70 31.41 -14.89
CA GLY A 6 33.92 30.98 -16.27
C GLY A 6 32.92 29.92 -16.76
N VAL A 7 32.11 29.37 -15.87
CA VAL A 7 31.05 28.41 -16.19
C VAL A 7 29.73 29.18 -16.35
N PRO A 8 29.04 29.08 -17.50
CA PRO A 8 27.78 29.80 -17.71
C PRO A 8 26.65 29.34 -16.76
N THR A 9 26.53 28.03 -16.54
CA THR A 9 25.43 27.40 -15.77
C THR A 9 25.98 26.52 -14.64
N ALA A 10 26.44 25.32 -14.97
CA ALA A 10 27.16 24.41 -14.10
C ALA A 10 27.83 23.34 -14.97
N GLN A 11 28.81 22.62 -14.41
CA GLN A 11 29.48 21.50 -15.06
C GLN A 11 29.95 20.52 -13.98
N ALA A 12 29.89 19.23 -14.27
CA ALA A 12 30.31 18.18 -13.35
C ALA A 12 31.09 17.07 -14.06
N SER A 13 31.84 16.31 -13.28
CA SER A 13 32.61 15.16 -13.75
C SER A 13 32.33 13.93 -12.91
N TYR A 14 32.41 12.76 -13.55
CA TYR A 14 32.36 11.46 -12.89
C TYR A 14 33.48 11.25 -11.86
N SER A 15 34.49 12.12 -11.84
CA SER A 15 35.52 12.17 -10.78
C SER A 15 35.03 12.86 -9.48
N GLY A 16 33.74 13.17 -9.38
CA GLY A 16 33.09 13.61 -8.14
C GLY A 16 33.15 15.12 -7.86
N TRP A 17 33.57 15.94 -8.82
CA TRP A 17 33.55 17.39 -8.67
C TRP A 17 32.42 18.04 -9.48
N ILE A 18 31.94 19.19 -8.99
CA ILE A 18 30.91 20.02 -9.61
C ILE A 18 31.25 21.49 -9.42
N ASP A 19 31.18 22.25 -10.52
CA ASP A 19 31.32 23.69 -10.58
C ASP A 19 29.97 24.34 -10.91
N PHE A 20 29.69 25.47 -10.26
CA PHE A 20 28.49 26.26 -10.42
C PHE A 20 28.82 27.65 -10.95
N GLY A 21 28.01 28.10 -11.92
CA GLY A 21 28.21 29.32 -12.70
C GLY A 21 27.23 30.46 -12.38
N GLY A 22 27.07 31.41 -13.30
CA GLY A 22 26.32 32.65 -13.08
C GLY A 22 24.79 32.53 -13.08
N SER A 23 24.20 31.46 -13.62
CA SER A 23 22.76 31.20 -13.57
C SER A 23 22.48 29.74 -13.22
N ILE A 24 22.01 29.51 -11.99
CA ILE A 24 21.78 28.17 -11.44
C ILE A 24 20.31 28.09 -10.98
N GLY A 25 19.54 27.25 -11.66
CA GLY A 25 18.22 26.81 -11.20
C GLY A 25 18.30 25.41 -10.58
N THR A 26 17.28 25.03 -9.81
CA THR A 26 17.19 23.69 -9.19
C THR A 26 17.33 22.56 -10.22
N ARG A 27 16.68 22.68 -11.39
CA ARG A 27 16.82 21.71 -12.48
C ARG A 27 18.27 21.50 -12.92
N VAL A 28 18.95 22.60 -13.24
CA VAL A 28 20.34 22.60 -13.70
C VAL A 28 21.22 21.95 -12.64
N ALA A 29 21.05 22.32 -11.37
CA ALA A 29 21.82 21.72 -10.29
C ALA A 29 21.62 20.21 -10.19
N LEU A 30 20.37 19.72 -10.25
CA LEU A 30 20.07 18.28 -10.22
C LEU A 30 20.67 17.55 -11.42
N HIS A 31 20.43 18.07 -12.62
CA HIS A 31 21.00 17.54 -13.87
C HIS A 31 22.53 17.37 -13.78
N GLU A 32 23.23 18.40 -13.33
CA GLU A 32 24.69 18.39 -13.21
C GLU A 32 25.17 17.47 -12.08
N ILE A 33 24.42 17.34 -10.99
CA ILE A 33 24.73 16.34 -9.96
C ILE A 33 24.72 14.93 -10.55
N ALA A 34 23.82 14.60 -11.49
CA ALA A 34 23.80 13.28 -12.10
C ALA A 34 25.09 12.97 -12.89
N HIS A 35 25.73 13.97 -13.49
CA HIS A 35 27.03 13.79 -14.15
C HIS A 35 28.16 13.41 -13.20
N THR A 36 28.02 13.63 -11.88
CA THR A 36 28.98 13.12 -10.88
C THR A 36 29.02 11.59 -10.81
N LEU A 37 28.02 10.92 -11.38
CA LEU A 37 27.98 9.45 -11.56
C LEU A 37 28.48 8.99 -12.93
N GLY A 38 28.94 9.92 -13.77
CA GLY A 38 29.33 9.63 -15.14
C GLY A 38 28.15 9.25 -16.03
N VAL A 39 27.02 9.94 -15.89
CA VAL A 39 25.96 9.90 -16.91
C VAL A 39 26.59 10.07 -18.30
N GLY A 40 26.40 9.07 -19.17
CA GLY A 40 26.94 9.02 -20.53
C GLY A 40 28.46 8.77 -20.66
N GLN A 41 29.18 8.55 -19.56
CA GLN A 41 30.65 8.38 -19.54
C GLN A 41 31.13 7.17 -18.71
N HIS A 42 30.35 6.73 -17.72
CA HIS A 42 30.64 5.57 -16.90
C HIS A 42 30.39 4.27 -17.68
N GLY A 43 31.21 3.24 -17.44
CA GLY A 43 31.14 1.95 -18.14
C GLY A 43 29.81 1.18 -17.95
N GLY A 44 28.96 1.59 -17.02
CA GLY A 44 27.61 1.05 -16.85
C GLY A 44 26.62 1.46 -17.95
N TRP A 45 26.90 2.55 -18.68
CA TRP A 45 26.14 2.97 -19.85
C TRP A 45 26.59 2.15 -21.07
N THR A 46 25.78 1.18 -21.46
CA THR A 46 26.10 0.25 -22.56
C THR A 46 24.90 0.09 -23.47
N ASN A 47 25.14 -0.20 -24.76
CA ASN A 47 24.09 -0.43 -25.75
C ASN A 47 22.99 0.67 -25.78
N GLY A 48 23.37 1.94 -25.58
CA GLY A 48 22.44 3.07 -25.61
C GLY A 48 21.54 3.21 -24.37
N GLY A 49 21.84 2.53 -23.26
CA GLY A 49 21.05 2.63 -22.04
C GLY A 49 21.79 2.21 -20.76
N TRP A 50 21.04 2.21 -19.65
CA TRP A 50 21.49 1.67 -18.37
C TRP A 50 20.77 0.35 -18.08
N TRP A 51 21.52 -0.68 -17.72
CA TRP A 51 21.00 -2.05 -17.54
C TRP A 51 21.13 -2.58 -16.11
N GLY A 52 21.55 -1.72 -15.18
CA GLY A 52 21.65 -2.09 -13.77
C GLY A 52 20.29 -2.47 -13.18
N PRO A 53 20.23 -3.51 -12.34
CA PRO A 53 18.98 -4.09 -11.86
C PRO A 53 18.13 -3.14 -11.00
N ALA A 54 18.74 -2.32 -10.15
CA ALA A 54 18.02 -1.41 -9.26
C ALA A 54 17.35 -0.28 -10.05
N ALA A 55 18.10 0.40 -10.91
CA ALA A 55 17.54 1.50 -11.72
C ALA A 55 16.47 0.99 -12.71
N ASN A 56 16.66 -0.19 -13.30
CA ASN A 56 15.66 -0.80 -14.18
C ASN A 56 14.40 -1.26 -13.44
N ALA A 57 14.52 -1.77 -12.21
CA ALA A 57 13.35 -2.05 -11.40
C ALA A 57 12.58 -0.76 -11.09
N LEU A 58 13.30 0.30 -10.72
CA LEU A 58 12.70 1.58 -10.33
C LEU A 58 12.00 2.31 -11.50
N VAL A 59 12.59 2.32 -12.69
CA VAL A 59 11.92 2.95 -13.85
C VAL A 59 10.61 2.21 -14.20
N LYS A 60 10.57 0.89 -14.00
CA LYS A 60 9.35 0.09 -14.23
C LYS A 60 8.29 0.31 -13.16
N VAL A 61 8.72 0.57 -11.93
CA VAL A 61 7.87 1.03 -10.82
C VAL A 61 7.20 2.37 -11.15
N TYR A 62 7.84 3.23 -11.95
CA TYR A 62 7.34 4.56 -12.34
C TYR A 62 6.50 4.59 -13.61
N ASP A 63 6.95 3.88 -14.64
CA ASP A 63 6.47 4.04 -16.01
C ASP A 63 5.97 2.72 -16.63
N GLY A 64 5.96 1.63 -15.85
CA GLY A 64 5.48 0.32 -16.25
C GLY A 64 6.56 -0.62 -16.75
N GLN A 65 6.23 -1.91 -16.88
CA GLN A 65 7.21 -2.98 -17.13
C GLN A 65 7.96 -2.87 -18.47
N GLY A 66 7.41 -2.14 -19.45
CA GLY A 66 8.06 -1.85 -20.73
C GLY A 66 9.03 -0.66 -20.69
N ALA A 67 9.11 0.06 -19.57
CA ALA A 67 9.98 1.22 -19.43
C ALA A 67 11.46 0.81 -19.36
N GLY A 68 12.32 1.67 -19.90
CA GLY A 68 13.76 1.51 -19.90
C GLY A 68 14.47 2.86 -19.77
N ILE A 69 15.76 2.80 -19.47
CA ILE A 69 16.60 3.99 -19.30
C ILE A 69 17.51 4.12 -20.51
N GLY A 70 17.29 5.16 -21.30
CA GLY A 70 18.09 5.46 -22.49
C GLY A 70 19.17 6.52 -22.22
N THR A 71 20.19 6.57 -23.08
CA THR A 71 21.22 7.63 -23.07
C THR A 71 21.56 8.13 -24.47
N GLY A 72 22.05 9.36 -24.55
CA GLY A 72 22.52 9.98 -25.79
C GLY A 72 23.12 11.36 -25.54
N SER A 73 24.23 11.68 -26.22
CA SER A 73 24.91 12.99 -26.12
C SER A 73 25.25 13.44 -24.69
N GLY A 74 25.58 12.49 -23.80
CA GLY A 74 25.86 12.76 -22.38
C GLY A 74 24.62 12.84 -21.49
N HIS A 75 23.41 12.70 -22.02
CA HIS A 75 22.16 12.77 -21.27
C HIS A 75 21.54 11.38 -21.04
N PHE A 76 20.54 11.29 -20.15
CA PHE A 76 19.69 10.11 -19.99
C PHE A 76 18.21 10.46 -19.90
N TRP A 77 17.34 9.49 -20.17
CA TRP A 77 15.88 9.65 -20.16
C TRP A 77 15.19 8.47 -19.46
N PRO A 78 13.97 8.65 -18.92
CA PRO A 78 13.14 9.88 -18.95
C PRO A 78 13.43 10.89 -17.82
N TYR A 79 14.27 10.54 -16.84
CA TYR A 79 14.50 11.36 -15.63
C TYR A 79 15.85 12.09 -15.61
N GLY A 80 16.40 12.48 -16.77
CA GLY A 80 17.67 13.22 -16.84
C GLY A 80 17.59 14.70 -16.53
N LEU A 81 16.39 15.30 -16.58
CA LEU A 81 16.17 16.74 -16.39
C LEU A 81 16.99 17.61 -17.37
N ASN A 82 17.14 17.12 -18.61
CA ASN A 82 17.99 17.68 -19.65
C ASN A 82 17.45 19.02 -20.18
N TYR A 83 16.14 19.17 -20.20
CA TYR A 83 15.44 20.33 -20.77
C TYR A 83 14.42 20.91 -19.78
N ASP A 84 14.10 22.20 -19.93
CA ASP A 84 13.17 22.88 -19.02
C ASP A 84 11.76 22.28 -19.05
N ASN A 85 11.33 21.70 -20.18
CA ASN A 85 10.04 21.01 -20.29
C ASN A 85 10.00 19.64 -19.59
N GLU A 86 11.15 19.10 -19.14
CA GLU A 86 11.21 17.91 -18.31
C GLU A 86 11.04 18.25 -16.81
N ASP A 87 11.24 19.52 -16.41
CA ASP A 87 11.23 19.91 -15.00
C ASP A 87 9.82 20.05 -14.44
N ASN A 88 9.52 19.19 -13.47
CA ASN A 88 8.41 19.33 -12.56
C ASN A 88 8.77 18.65 -11.23
N ALA A 89 7.95 18.85 -10.20
CA ALA A 89 8.23 18.31 -8.86
C ALA A 89 8.47 16.78 -8.87
N VAL A 90 7.71 16.04 -9.68
CA VAL A 90 7.80 14.58 -9.78
C VAL A 90 9.07 14.17 -10.50
N ALA A 91 9.38 14.81 -11.62
CA ALA A 91 10.59 14.51 -12.38
C ALA A 91 11.84 14.76 -11.53
N ARG A 92 11.84 15.81 -10.68
CA ARG A 92 12.92 16.06 -9.72
C ARG A 92 13.06 14.99 -8.65
N GLU A 93 11.95 14.55 -8.06
CA GLU A 93 11.95 13.45 -7.08
C GLU A 93 12.44 12.14 -7.72
N ARG A 94 11.85 11.75 -8.85
CA ARG A 94 12.22 10.54 -9.60
C ARG A 94 13.66 10.60 -10.10
N HIS A 95 14.15 11.77 -10.47
CA HIS A 95 15.57 11.98 -10.82
C HIS A 95 16.48 11.62 -9.65
N CYS A 96 16.24 12.18 -8.46
CA CYS A 96 17.05 11.86 -7.27
C CYS A 96 17.03 10.36 -6.96
N LYS A 97 15.84 9.72 -6.99
CA LYS A 97 15.70 8.29 -6.73
C LYS A 97 16.35 7.42 -7.81
N MET A 98 16.28 7.85 -9.07
CA MET A 98 16.96 7.17 -10.18
C MET A 98 18.48 7.24 -10.06
N VAL A 99 19.01 8.41 -9.74
CA VAL A 99 20.44 8.65 -9.47
C VAL A 99 20.90 7.78 -8.29
N ALA A 100 20.12 7.69 -7.21
CA ALA A 100 20.41 6.79 -6.09
C ALA A 100 20.39 5.30 -6.50
N ALA A 101 19.43 4.88 -7.32
CA ALA A 101 19.36 3.51 -7.83
C ALA A 101 20.56 3.17 -8.74
N MET A 102 21.02 4.11 -9.57
CA MET A 102 22.24 3.94 -10.38
C MET A 102 23.49 3.82 -9.50
N ARG A 103 23.59 4.61 -8.42
CA ARG A 103 24.69 4.48 -7.44
C ARG A 103 24.72 3.08 -6.81
N ARG A 104 23.55 2.51 -6.52
CA ARG A 104 23.43 1.13 -6.04
C ARG A 104 23.92 0.11 -7.05
N ASP A 105 23.51 0.25 -8.30
CA ASP A 105 23.99 -0.61 -9.39
C ASP A 105 25.52 -0.55 -9.57
N MET A 106 26.14 0.57 -9.21
CA MET A 106 27.59 0.77 -9.22
C MET A 106 28.30 0.31 -7.93
N GLY A 107 27.56 -0.06 -6.88
CA GLY A 107 28.13 -0.38 -5.57
C GLY A 107 28.69 0.83 -4.81
N ILE A 108 28.23 2.05 -5.13
CA ILE A 108 28.69 3.31 -4.53
C ILE A 108 27.64 3.82 -3.53
N VAL A 109 27.17 2.91 -2.69
CA VAL A 109 26.18 3.16 -1.65
C VAL A 109 26.83 2.82 -0.31
N ALA A 110 26.75 3.76 0.62
CA ALA A 110 27.15 3.52 1.99
C ALA A 110 25.98 2.82 2.71
N ASP A 111 26.33 1.78 3.44
CA ASP A 111 25.47 1.01 4.35
C ASP A 111 26.37 0.76 5.56
N SER A 112 26.44 1.77 6.43
CA SER A 112 27.46 1.88 7.48
C SER A 112 27.23 0.88 8.61
N ASP A 113 25.98 0.47 8.84
CA ASP A 113 25.58 -0.52 9.83
C ASP A 113 25.29 -1.91 9.21
N ASN A 114 25.37 -2.03 7.89
CA ASN A 114 25.36 -3.28 7.11
C ASN A 114 24.06 -4.07 7.31
N ASP A 115 22.94 -3.37 7.32
CA ASP A 115 21.62 -3.93 7.56
C ASP A 115 20.84 -4.19 6.24
N GLY A 116 21.36 -3.70 5.11
CA GLY A 116 20.82 -3.89 3.78
C GLY A 116 19.98 -2.72 3.25
N ILE A 117 19.81 -1.63 4.00
CA ILE A 117 19.25 -0.36 3.51
C ILE A 117 20.34 0.72 3.40
N PRO A 118 20.27 1.62 2.41
CA PRO A 118 21.27 2.69 2.24
C PRO A 118 21.22 3.79 3.32
N ASP A 119 22.39 4.25 3.77
CA ASP A 119 22.53 5.37 4.72
C ASP A 119 21.78 6.64 4.26
N ASP A 120 21.80 6.92 2.94
CA ASP A 120 21.16 8.10 2.38
C ASP A 120 19.63 7.97 2.32
N TRP A 121 19.11 6.76 2.10
CA TRP A 121 17.68 6.48 2.21
C TRP A 121 17.20 6.58 3.65
N GLU A 122 17.94 6.03 4.60
CA GLU A 122 17.62 6.13 6.02
C GLU A 122 17.66 7.57 6.52
N THR A 123 18.72 8.31 6.19
CA THR A 123 18.84 9.72 6.60
C THR A 123 17.73 10.57 5.98
N PHE A 124 17.32 10.26 4.74
CA PHE A 124 16.20 10.96 4.10
C PHE A 124 14.87 10.70 4.80
N ASN A 125 14.58 9.45 5.16
CA ASN A 125 13.28 9.07 5.72
C ASN A 125 13.19 9.26 7.25
N PHE A 126 14.29 9.07 7.97
CA PHE A 126 14.31 8.99 9.44
C PHE A 126 15.27 9.99 10.09
N GLY A 127 16.19 10.60 9.32
CA GLY A 127 17.17 11.56 9.82
C GLY A 127 18.34 10.93 10.60
N ASN A 128 18.45 9.61 10.64
CA ASN A 128 19.50 8.85 11.33
C ASN A 128 19.57 7.42 10.77
N LEU A 129 20.58 6.65 11.20
CA LEU A 129 20.87 5.26 10.81
C LEU A 129 20.43 4.25 11.89
N SER A 130 19.31 4.50 12.58
CA SER A 130 18.86 3.63 13.70
C SER A 130 17.77 2.65 13.28
N GLN A 131 17.23 2.82 12.07
CA GLN A 131 16.22 1.90 11.58
C GLN A 131 16.89 0.62 11.12
N SER A 132 16.11 -0.43 10.96
CA SER A 132 16.62 -1.68 10.40
C SER A 132 15.86 -2.01 9.13
N ALA A 133 16.47 -2.77 8.23
CA ALA A 133 15.81 -3.35 7.06
C ALA A 133 14.49 -4.11 7.40
N ALA A 134 14.38 -4.68 8.60
CA ALA A 134 13.19 -5.38 9.09
C ALA A 134 12.22 -4.50 9.89
N GLY A 135 12.55 -3.22 10.09
CA GLY A 135 11.69 -2.25 10.77
C GLY A 135 10.41 -1.98 9.98
N ASP A 136 9.35 -1.62 10.70
CA ASP A 136 8.04 -1.21 10.18
C ASP A 136 7.58 0.00 11.03
N PRO A 137 8.11 1.21 10.76
CA PRO A 137 7.89 2.37 11.62
C PRO A 137 6.44 2.89 11.60
N ASP A 138 5.74 2.73 10.47
CA ASP A 138 4.36 3.21 10.29
C ASP A 138 3.29 2.15 10.62
N GLY A 139 3.70 0.89 10.81
CA GLY A 139 2.87 -0.21 11.29
C GLY A 139 1.91 -0.72 10.22
N ASP A 140 2.29 -0.60 8.94
CA ASP A 140 1.53 -1.03 7.79
C ASP A 140 1.81 -2.51 7.42
N GLY A 141 2.89 -3.08 7.96
CA GLY A 141 3.33 -4.45 7.78
C GLY A 141 4.30 -4.65 6.61
N VAL A 142 4.71 -3.60 5.91
CA VAL A 142 5.84 -3.60 4.96
C VAL A 142 7.11 -3.30 5.75
N SER A 143 8.20 -4.02 5.43
CA SER A 143 9.49 -3.73 6.02
C SER A 143 10.19 -2.59 5.29
N ASN A 144 11.04 -1.82 5.98
CA ASN A 144 11.86 -0.76 5.38
C ASN A 144 12.60 -1.21 4.10
N LEU A 145 13.09 -2.45 4.05
CA LEU A 145 13.73 -3.01 2.85
C LEU A 145 12.74 -3.16 1.68
N ASP A 146 11.55 -3.67 1.94
CA ASP A 146 10.50 -3.83 0.95
C ASP A 146 10.00 -2.46 0.46
N GLU A 147 9.91 -1.48 1.36
CA GLU A 147 9.54 -0.11 1.01
C GLU A 147 10.59 0.59 0.16
N TYR A 148 11.85 0.43 0.53
CA TYR A 148 12.98 0.92 -0.25
C TYR A 148 12.96 0.33 -1.67
N THR A 149 12.68 -0.96 -1.82
CA THR A 149 12.71 -1.63 -3.13
C THR A 149 11.46 -1.37 -3.99
N THR A 150 10.33 -1.03 -3.38
CA THR A 150 9.07 -0.74 -4.09
C THR A 150 8.74 0.75 -4.19
N ASP A 151 9.58 1.61 -3.62
CA ASP A 151 9.39 3.06 -3.53
C ASP A 151 8.03 3.44 -2.89
N SER A 152 7.71 2.80 -1.75
CA SER A 152 6.64 3.23 -0.85
C SER A 152 7.19 4.16 0.24
N ASN A 153 6.31 4.66 1.12
CA ASN A 153 6.68 5.65 2.14
C ASN A 153 6.73 5.01 3.54
N PRO A 154 7.93 4.88 4.14
CA PRO A 154 8.10 4.21 5.44
C PRO A 154 7.59 4.96 6.66
N ASN A 155 7.00 6.13 6.43
CA ASN A 155 6.48 6.99 7.47
C ASN A 155 4.97 7.21 7.33
N ALA A 156 4.30 6.54 6.36
CA ALA A 156 2.91 6.84 6.03
C ALA A 156 2.12 5.62 5.55
N ALA A 157 1.56 4.90 6.52
CA ALA A 157 0.73 3.74 6.30
C ALA A 157 -0.53 4.08 5.48
N GLY A 158 -0.68 3.42 4.32
CA GLY A 158 -1.92 3.45 3.53
C GLY A 158 -2.94 2.45 4.02
N ALA A 159 -2.78 1.20 3.59
CA ALA A 159 -3.45 0.07 4.19
C ALA A 159 -2.53 -0.56 5.24
N ARG A 160 -3.09 -1.22 6.25
CA ARG A 160 -2.34 -2.08 7.17
C ARG A 160 -2.68 -3.52 6.90
N ALA A 161 -1.69 -4.40 7.04
CA ALA A 161 -1.84 -5.83 6.84
C ALA A 161 -3.06 -6.42 7.57
N GLY A 162 -3.87 -7.21 6.84
CA GLY A 162 -5.01 -7.93 7.40
C GLY A 162 -6.24 -7.09 7.71
N ARG A 163 -6.20 -5.77 7.51
CA ARG A 163 -7.34 -4.87 7.72
C ARG A 163 -8.27 -4.85 6.52
N THR A 164 -9.50 -4.43 6.77
CA THR A 164 -10.52 -4.27 5.72
C THR A 164 -10.87 -2.80 5.55
N TYR A 165 -11.02 -2.38 4.30
CA TYR A 165 -11.22 -0.99 3.93
C TYR A 165 -12.34 -0.84 2.93
N LYS A 166 -12.98 0.33 2.93
CA LYS A 166 -13.57 0.85 1.71
C LYS A 166 -12.55 1.76 1.04
N LEU A 167 -12.31 1.57 -0.24
CA LEU A 167 -11.37 2.39 -1.01
C LEU A 167 -12.11 3.62 -1.54
N ARG A 168 -11.86 4.79 -0.96
CA ARG A 168 -12.57 6.04 -1.30
C ARG A 168 -11.77 6.91 -2.26
N VAL A 169 -12.32 7.25 -3.42
CA VAL A 169 -11.64 8.13 -4.37
C VAL A 169 -11.74 9.60 -3.94
N GLN A 170 -10.65 10.35 -4.07
CA GLN A 170 -10.54 11.73 -3.57
C GLN A 170 -11.57 12.67 -4.18
N PHE A 171 -11.72 12.65 -5.51
CA PHE A 171 -12.48 13.71 -6.21
C PHE A 171 -14.01 13.62 -6.03
N SER A 172 -14.57 12.40 -5.96
CA SER A 172 -16.02 12.20 -5.81
C SER A 172 -16.43 11.77 -4.39
N GLY A 173 -15.51 11.26 -3.57
CA GLY A 173 -15.81 10.71 -2.24
C GLY A 173 -16.56 9.37 -2.28
N THR A 174 -16.75 8.78 -3.46
CA THR A 174 -17.36 7.45 -3.66
C THR A 174 -16.34 6.33 -3.49
N PHE A 175 -16.80 5.08 -3.51
CA PHE A 175 -16.01 3.91 -3.16
C PHE A 175 -15.90 2.89 -4.29
N ALA A 176 -14.77 2.19 -4.37
CA ALA A 176 -14.64 1.03 -5.25
C ALA A 176 -15.56 -0.11 -4.80
N ALA A 177 -16.36 -0.63 -5.73
CA ALA A 177 -17.38 -1.66 -5.49
C ALA A 177 -17.39 -2.68 -6.62
N ILE A 178 -17.77 -3.93 -6.29
CA ILE A 178 -18.15 -4.90 -7.33
C ILE A 178 -19.54 -4.57 -7.86
N ALA A 179 -19.67 -4.45 -9.19
CA ALA A 179 -20.92 -4.16 -9.86
C ALA A 179 -22.03 -5.15 -9.46
N GLY A 180 -23.17 -4.61 -9.00
CA GLY A 180 -24.31 -5.39 -8.50
C GLY A 180 -24.02 -6.28 -7.28
N GLY A 181 -22.85 -6.14 -6.66
CA GLY A 181 -22.36 -7.04 -5.62
C GLY A 181 -22.30 -8.51 -6.07
N SER A 182 -22.01 -8.74 -7.36
CA SER A 182 -21.86 -10.07 -7.95
C SER A 182 -20.70 -10.84 -7.31
N THR A 183 -20.85 -12.16 -7.20
CA THR A 183 -19.76 -13.07 -6.81
C THR A 183 -19.19 -13.83 -8.01
N ALA A 184 -19.59 -13.52 -9.24
CA ALA A 184 -19.08 -14.16 -10.44
C ALA A 184 -17.63 -13.77 -10.74
N ASP A 185 -16.91 -14.66 -11.42
CA ASP A 185 -15.60 -14.36 -12.01
C ASP A 185 -15.77 -13.27 -13.08
N GLY A 186 -14.87 -12.30 -13.10
CA GLY A 186 -14.90 -11.21 -14.07
C GLY A 186 -15.96 -10.14 -13.79
N ALA A 187 -16.61 -10.15 -12.63
CA ALA A 187 -17.49 -9.06 -12.25
C ALA A 187 -16.70 -7.75 -12.16
N ALA A 188 -17.20 -6.71 -12.82
CA ALA A 188 -16.53 -5.43 -12.97
C ALA A 188 -16.40 -4.68 -11.64
N VAL A 189 -15.31 -3.92 -11.51
CA VAL A 189 -15.11 -2.95 -10.45
C VAL A 189 -15.59 -1.58 -10.95
N GLN A 190 -16.41 -0.91 -10.15
CA GLN A 190 -16.96 0.40 -10.44
C GLN A 190 -16.87 1.30 -9.22
N GLN A 191 -16.95 2.62 -9.40
CA GLN A 191 -17.21 3.51 -8.27
C GLN A 191 -18.70 3.48 -7.91
N ALA A 192 -19.01 3.65 -6.63
CA ALA A 192 -20.38 3.77 -6.16
C ALA A 192 -20.47 4.55 -4.83
N THR A 193 -21.56 5.27 -4.63
CA THR A 193 -21.94 5.89 -3.35
C THR A 193 -21.90 4.88 -2.20
N SER A 194 -21.52 5.32 -1.01
CA SER A 194 -21.37 4.46 0.18
C SER A 194 -22.64 3.64 0.45
N ALA A 195 -22.48 2.32 0.60
CA ALA A 195 -23.53 1.38 0.97
C ALA A 195 -23.06 0.46 2.11
N ALA A 196 -23.99 -0.19 2.81
CA ALA A 196 -23.66 -1.10 3.92
C ALA A 196 -23.12 -2.48 3.45
N GLY A 197 -23.28 -2.79 2.16
CA GLY A 197 -22.94 -4.09 1.58
C GLY A 197 -21.45 -4.44 1.64
N LEU A 198 -21.17 -5.74 1.53
CA LEU A 198 -19.80 -6.27 1.57
C LEU A 198 -19.04 -6.05 0.25
N GLU A 199 -19.75 -5.78 -0.85
CA GLU A 199 -19.14 -5.56 -2.17
C GLU A 199 -18.24 -4.32 -2.25
N GLN A 200 -18.31 -3.41 -1.29
CA GLN A 200 -17.46 -2.22 -1.16
C GLN A 200 -16.28 -2.40 -0.19
N ARG A 201 -16.15 -3.58 0.42
CA ARG A 201 -15.17 -3.82 1.47
C ARG A 201 -14.07 -4.73 0.94
N TRP A 202 -12.83 -4.32 1.13
CA TRP A 202 -11.63 -4.93 0.57
C TRP A 202 -10.62 -5.18 1.68
N THR A 203 -10.30 -6.44 1.93
CA THR A 203 -9.25 -6.83 2.88
C THR A 203 -7.89 -6.69 2.20
N ALA A 204 -7.03 -5.84 2.75
CA ALA A 204 -5.66 -5.64 2.29
C ALA A 204 -4.75 -6.68 2.93
N ILE A 205 -4.00 -7.40 2.11
CA ILE A 205 -3.18 -8.53 2.55
C ILE A 205 -1.83 -8.46 1.85
N HIS A 206 -0.74 -8.64 2.61
CA HIS A 206 0.60 -8.69 2.05
C HIS A 206 0.82 -9.95 1.22
N THR A 207 1.63 -9.81 0.19
CA THR A 207 2.08 -10.92 -0.66
C THR A 207 3.61 -11.09 -0.61
N GLY A 208 4.27 -10.29 0.23
CA GLY A 208 5.72 -10.18 0.39
C GLY A 208 6.36 -9.25 -0.64
N GLY A 209 7.53 -8.69 -0.30
CA GLY A 209 8.29 -7.82 -1.21
C GLY A 209 7.64 -6.45 -1.44
N GLY A 210 6.88 -5.94 -0.46
CA GLY A 210 6.14 -4.67 -0.55
C GLY A 210 4.87 -4.70 -1.43
N TRP A 211 4.43 -5.89 -1.83
CA TRP A 211 3.24 -6.07 -2.68
C TRP A 211 2.02 -6.53 -1.89
N TRP A 212 0.87 -6.06 -2.30
CA TRP A 212 -0.43 -6.27 -1.69
C TRP A 212 -1.38 -6.99 -2.64
N LYS A 213 -2.30 -7.77 -2.08
CA LYS A 213 -3.56 -8.14 -2.72
C LYS A 213 -4.72 -7.52 -1.97
N PHE A 214 -5.78 -7.17 -2.70
CA PHE A 214 -7.04 -6.68 -2.12
C PHE A 214 -8.13 -7.70 -2.39
N VAL A 215 -8.73 -8.25 -1.34
CA VAL A 215 -9.74 -9.31 -1.44
C VAL A 215 -11.13 -8.74 -1.10
N ASN A 216 -12.09 -8.90 -2.00
CA ASN A 216 -13.45 -8.44 -1.74
C ASN A 216 -14.12 -9.28 -0.63
N ALA A 217 -14.64 -8.62 0.40
CA ALA A 217 -15.22 -9.28 1.57
C ALA A 217 -16.50 -10.08 1.27
N LYS A 218 -17.17 -9.84 0.13
CA LYS A 218 -18.37 -10.57 -0.27
C LYS A 218 -18.06 -11.86 -1.01
N SER A 219 -17.11 -11.80 -1.95
CA SER A 219 -16.84 -12.90 -2.88
C SER A 219 -15.60 -13.72 -2.51
N GLY A 220 -14.71 -13.18 -1.68
CA GLY A 220 -13.40 -13.77 -1.41
C GLY A 220 -12.42 -13.70 -2.60
N LYS A 221 -12.74 -12.92 -3.63
CA LYS A 221 -11.94 -12.80 -4.86
C LYS A 221 -11.04 -11.57 -4.83
N ALA A 222 -9.91 -11.66 -5.53
CA ALA A 222 -8.91 -10.61 -5.59
C ALA A 222 -9.29 -9.54 -6.60
N LEU A 223 -8.90 -8.29 -6.32
CA LEU A 223 -8.88 -7.20 -7.26
C LEU A 223 -7.87 -7.46 -8.38
N GLU A 224 -8.30 -7.37 -9.64
CA GLU A 224 -7.52 -7.81 -10.79
C GLU A 224 -7.59 -6.84 -11.98
N VAL A 225 -6.45 -6.67 -12.66
CA VAL A 225 -6.38 -6.24 -14.07
C VAL A 225 -6.55 -7.48 -14.98
N PRO A 226 -7.65 -7.59 -15.75
CA PRO A 226 -7.95 -8.79 -16.53
C PRO A 226 -6.81 -9.21 -17.45
N GLY A 227 -6.40 -10.48 -17.35
CA GLY A 227 -5.39 -11.07 -18.23
C GLY A 227 -4.01 -10.41 -18.15
N MET A 228 -3.69 -9.70 -17.05
CA MET A 228 -2.45 -8.92 -16.91
C MET A 228 -2.27 -7.91 -18.06
N SER A 229 -3.36 -7.29 -18.52
CA SER A 229 -3.31 -6.27 -19.56
C SER A 229 -2.37 -5.12 -19.16
N THR A 230 -1.65 -4.56 -20.14
CA THR A 230 -0.92 -3.30 -20.01
C THR A 230 -1.60 -2.16 -20.77
N THR A 231 -2.82 -2.38 -21.25
CA THR A 231 -3.57 -1.40 -22.05
C THR A 231 -4.18 -0.34 -21.15
N ASN A 232 -3.97 0.94 -21.51
CA ASN A 232 -4.61 2.07 -20.86
C ASN A 232 -6.13 1.92 -20.91
N GLY A 233 -6.81 2.10 -19.77
CA GLY A 233 -8.25 2.03 -19.68
C GLY A 233 -8.81 0.61 -19.61
N ALA A 234 -7.96 -0.41 -19.44
CA ALA A 234 -8.45 -1.76 -19.14
C ALA A 234 -9.27 -1.71 -17.84
N ALA A 235 -10.55 -2.07 -17.93
CA ALA A 235 -11.46 -2.11 -16.78
C ALA A 235 -11.05 -3.22 -15.82
N LEU A 236 -11.08 -2.92 -14.51
CA LEU A 236 -10.73 -3.89 -13.48
C LEU A 236 -11.91 -4.81 -13.19
N GLN A 237 -11.58 -6.00 -12.69
CA GLN A 237 -12.53 -7.01 -12.30
C GLN A 237 -12.15 -7.64 -10.96
N GLN A 238 -13.01 -8.50 -10.44
CA GLN A 238 -12.61 -9.51 -9.46
C GLN A 238 -12.34 -10.86 -10.12
N TRP A 239 -11.41 -11.62 -9.54
CA TRP A 239 -11.10 -12.98 -9.98
C TRP A 239 -10.55 -13.82 -8.84
N PRO A 240 -10.66 -15.17 -8.88
CA PRO A 240 -9.95 -16.04 -7.95
C PRO A 240 -8.47 -15.67 -7.86
N TRP A 241 -7.89 -15.77 -6.67
CA TRP A 241 -6.48 -15.48 -6.47
C TRP A 241 -5.60 -16.46 -7.25
N LEU A 242 -4.86 -15.93 -8.22
CA LEU A 242 -3.95 -16.67 -9.11
C LEU A 242 -2.48 -16.40 -8.78
N ASN A 243 -2.19 -15.50 -7.85
CA ASN A 243 -0.82 -15.07 -7.52
C ASN A 243 -0.01 -14.56 -8.73
N ASN A 244 -0.70 -13.88 -9.66
CA ASN A 244 -0.05 -13.26 -10.82
C ASN A 244 0.15 -11.75 -10.58
N ALA A 245 0.97 -11.11 -11.41
CA ALA A 245 1.28 -9.68 -11.26
C ALA A 245 0.10 -8.74 -11.60
N GLY A 246 -0.96 -9.23 -12.25
CA GLY A 246 -2.20 -8.49 -12.49
C GLY A 246 -3.09 -8.36 -11.26
N GLN A 247 -2.83 -9.12 -10.20
CA GLN A 247 -3.57 -9.10 -8.92
C GLN A 247 -2.76 -8.54 -7.75
N GLN A 248 -1.55 -8.06 -8.04
CA GLN A 248 -0.62 -7.54 -7.05
C GLN A 248 -0.43 -6.04 -7.23
N TRP A 249 -0.37 -5.33 -6.11
CA TRP A 249 -0.45 -3.89 -6.06
C TRP A 249 0.58 -3.34 -5.08
N ARG A 250 1.19 -2.19 -5.37
CA ARG A 250 1.95 -1.42 -4.37
C ARG A 250 1.21 -0.12 -4.06
N LEU A 251 1.48 0.46 -2.91
CA LEU A 251 0.91 1.73 -2.50
C LEU A 251 1.95 2.83 -2.64
N ALA A 252 1.64 3.85 -3.44
CA ALA A 252 2.49 5.04 -3.58
C ALA A 252 1.78 6.23 -2.93
N ASP A 253 2.42 6.81 -1.92
CA ASP A 253 1.89 7.97 -1.19
C ASP A 253 1.60 9.14 -2.16
N GLY A 254 0.40 9.69 -2.07
CA GLY A 254 -0.06 10.86 -2.81
C GLY A 254 -0.16 12.13 -1.95
N GLY A 255 0.10 12.01 -0.63
CA GLY A 255 -0.01 13.07 0.35
C GLY A 255 -1.44 13.26 0.88
N GLY A 256 -1.54 13.82 2.09
CA GLY A 256 -2.83 14.20 2.69
C GLY A 256 -3.75 13.01 3.02
N GLY A 257 -3.19 11.81 3.22
CA GLY A 257 -3.96 10.58 3.50
C GLY A 257 -4.60 9.97 2.26
N TYR A 258 -3.98 10.16 1.09
CA TYR A 258 -4.39 9.52 -0.16
C TYR A 258 -3.21 8.81 -0.80
N TRP A 259 -3.49 7.68 -1.45
CA TRP A 259 -2.51 6.83 -2.09
C TRP A 259 -2.92 6.50 -3.52
N ARG A 260 -1.93 6.25 -4.37
CA ARG A 260 -2.12 5.56 -5.64
C ARG A 260 -1.93 4.06 -5.40
N ILE A 261 -2.81 3.26 -6.00
CA ILE A 261 -2.74 1.80 -5.96
C ILE A 261 -2.18 1.35 -7.31
N CYS A 262 -0.91 0.96 -7.34
CA CYS A 262 -0.16 0.73 -8.58
C CYS A 262 -0.05 -0.77 -8.89
N ASN A 263 -0.48 -1.19 -10.08
CA ASN A 263 -0.42 -2.60 -10.48
C ASN A 263 1.02 -3.07 -10.73
N ARG A 264 1.38 -4.25 -10.22
CA ARG A 264 2.72 -4.84 -10.37
C ARG A 264 3.09 -5.11 -11.83
N ASN A 265 2.12 -5.56 -12.65
CA ASN A 265 2.36 -5.94 -14.03
C ASN A 265 2.43 -4.76 -15.00
N SER A 266 1.57 -3.76 -14.87
CA SER A 266 1.54 -2.65 -15.83
C SER A 266 2.28 -1.40 -15.34
N GLY A 267 2.49 -1.26 -14.02
CA GLY A 267 2.91 0.00 -13.37
C GLY A 267 1.85 1.11 -13.41
N GLN A 268 0.69 0.85 -14.01
CA GLN A 268 -0.43 1.77 -14.07
C GLN A 268 -1.22 1.75 -12.76
N VAL A 269 -2.02 2.79 -12.54
CA VAL A 269 -2.71 3.01 -11.27
C VAL A 269 -4.21 2.80 -11.38
N PHE A 270 -4.80 2.41 -10.26
CA PHE A 270 -6.24 2.28 -10.03
C PHE A 270 -6.93 3.64 -10.24
N ASP A 271 -7.71 3.75 -11.31
CA ASP A 271 -8.19 5.02 -11.89
C ASP A 271 -9.70 4.99 -12.15
N VAL A 272 -10.40 6.04 -11.73
CA VAL A 272 -11.79 6.26 -12.14
C VAL A 272 -11.85 6.78 -13.57
N ALA A 273 -12.44 5.99 -14.47
CA ALA A 273 -12.51 6.30 -15.90
C ALA A 273 -13.04 7.72 -16.18
N GLY A 274 -12.18 8.56 -16.75
CA GLY A 274 -12.50 9.92 -17.15
C GLY A 274 -12.85 10.87 -16.00
N VAL A 275 -12.52 10.51 -14.76
CA VAL A 275 -12.86 11.30 -13.54
C VAL A 275 -14.37 11.60 -13.48
N ASN A 276 -15.18 10.67 -13.98
CA ASN A 276 -16.63 10.81 -13.99
C ASN A 276 -17.17 10.41 -12.61
N ALA A 277 -17.87 11.31 -11.91
CA ALA A 277 -18.38 11.06 -10.55
C ALA A 277 -19.64 10.18 -10.48
N ALA A 278 -20.17 9.73 -11.64
CA ALA A 278 -21.40 8.94 -11.66
C ALA A 278 -21.19 7.53 -11.08
N ASP A 279 -22.14 7.09 -10.26
CA ASP A 279 -22.23 5.69 -9.82
C ASP A 279 -22.26 4.74 -11.02
N GLY A 280 -21.51 3.65 -10.91
CA GLY A 280 -21.38 2.66 -12.00
C GLY A 280 -20.28 2.98 -13.01
N THR A 281 -19.62 4.14 -12.90
CA THR A 281 -18.42 4.42 -13.71
C THR A 281 -17.35 3.38 -13.40
N ALA A 282 -16.78 2.78 -14.44
CA ALA A 282 -15.76 1.75 -14.33
C ALA A 282 -14.51 2.26 -13.60
N ILE A 283 -13.93 1.40 -12.78
CA ILE A 283 -12.54 1.55 -12.37
C ILE A 283 -11.67 0.86 -13.42
N THR A 284 -10.65 1.56 -13.88
CA THR A 284 -9.72 1.13 -14.90
C THR A 284 -8.28 1.24 -14.38
N GLN A 285 -7.32 0.70 -15.13
CA GLN A 285 -5.93 1.11 -14.95
C GLN A 285 -5.60 2.24 -15.93
N TRP A 286 -4.80 3.20 -15.49
CA TRP A 286 -4.34 4.29 -16.35
C TRP A 286 -2.93 4.75 -15.95
N PRO A 287 -2.11 5.30 -16.87
CA PRO A 287 -0.83 5.94 -16.50
C PRO A 287 -1.00 6.93 -15.34
N ASP A 288 -0.06 6.99 -14.40
CA ASP A 288 -0.10 7.93 -13.27
C ASP A 288 0.01 9.37 -13.77
N TRP A 289 -1.10 10.10 -13.74
CA TRP A 289 -1.18 11.53 -14.03
C TRP A 289 -1.46 12.36 -12.78
N LYS A 290 -1.49 11.71 -11.61
CA LYS A 290 -1.49 12.33 -10.27
C LYS A 290 -2.69 13.21 -9.94
N GLY A 291 -3.82 13.00 -10.61
CA GLY A 291 -5.05 13.71 -10.24
C GLY A 291 -5.97 12.91 -9.35
N GLY A 292 -7.03 13.58 -8.90
CA GLY A 292 -7.95 13.07 -7.88
C GLY A 292 -8.70 11.79 -8.26
N GLY A 293 -8.76 11.43 -9.54
CA GLY A 293 -9.30 10.14 -10.01
C GLY A 293 -8.43 8.92 -9.70
N GLN A 294 -7.18 9.14 -9.26
CA GLN A 294 -6.17 8.12 -8.95
C GLN A 294 -5.72 8.14 -7.49
N LEU A 295 -6.31 9.02 -6.69
CA LEU A 295 -5.98 9.21 -5.28
C LEU A 295 -7.07 8.58 -4.41
N TRP A 296 -6.69 7.60 -3.61
CA TRP A 296 -7.59 6.76 -2.84
C TRP A 296 -7.26 6.81 -1.37
N ALA A 297 -8.26 7.01 -0.51
CA ALA A 297 -8.15 6.86 0.93
C ALA A 297 -8.63 5.46 1.34
N PHE A 298 -8.01 4.90 2.37
CA PHE A 298 -8.36 3.62 2.96
C PHE A 298 -9.26 3.84 4.19
N ASP A 299 -10.58 3.87 3.98
CA ASP A 299 -11.54 4.04 5.07
C ASP A 299 -11.75 2.70 5.79
N GLU A 300 -11.14 2.53 6.98
CA GLU A 300 -11.15 1.26 7.71
C GLU A 300 -12.57 0.83 8.13
N THR A 301 -12.88 -0.43 7.90
CA THR A 301 -14.17 -1.07 8.19
C THR A 301 -13.95 -2.54 8.55
N ILE A 302 -15.04 -3.26 8.82
CA ILE A 302 -15.01 -4.67 9.19
C ILE A 302 -15.40 -5.55 7.99
N PRO A 303 -14.91 -6.80 7.89
CA PRO A 303 -15.23 -7.70 6.78
C PRO A 303 -16.62 -8.36 6.89
N PHE A 304 -17.44 -7.94 7.84
CA PHE A 304 -18.74 -8.54 8.14
C PHE A 304 -19.88 -7.57 7.87
N ALA A 305 -21.01 -8.10 7.40
CA ALA A 305 -22.24 -7.32 7.38
C ALA A 305 -22.66 -7.03 8.83
N SER A 306 -23.18 -5.83 9.08
CA SER A 306 -23.76 -5.52 10.39
C SER A 306 -24.91 -6.49 10.69
N ASN A 307 -24.99 -6.95 11.94
CA ASN A 307 -25.88 -8.01 12.41
C ASN A 307 -25.64 -9.41 11.86
N ALA A 308 -24.54 -9.66 11.13
CA ALA A 308 -24.13 -11.02 10.80
C ALA A 308 -23.91 -11.84 12.08
N VAL A 309 -24.34 -13.10 12.07
CA VAL A 309 -24.18 -14.04 13.18
C VAL A 309 -23.23 -15.15 12.77
N PHE A 310 -22.21 -15.41 13.59
CA PHE A 310 -21.22 -16.48 13.36
C PHE A 310 -20.80 -17.17 14.64
N SER A 311 -20.10 -18.29 14.49
CA SER A 311 -19.27 -18.89 15.52
C SER A 311 -17.81 -18.51 15.29
N VAL A 312 -17.04 -18.25 16.34
CA VAL A 312 -15.59 -18.04 16.26
C VAL A 312 -14.90 -19.36 16.56
N ASN A 313 -14.12 -19.89 15.61
CA ASN A 313 -13.40 -21.14 15.78
C ASN A 313 -11.94 -20.88 16.22
N ALA A 314 -11.48 -21.64 17.21
CA ALA A 314 -10.09 -21.70 17.60
C ALA A 314 -9.37 -22.74 16.73
N MET A 315 -8.53 -22.28 15.80
CA MET A 315 -7.88 -23.11 14.79
C MET A 315 -7.06 -24.28 15.37
N HIS A 316 -6.42 -24.10 16.53
CA HIS A 316 -5.56 -25.13 17.13
C HIS A 316 -6.32 -26.29 17.75
N SER A 317 -7.60 -26.12 18.08
CA SER A 317 -8.41 -27.14 18.77
C SER A 317 -9.69 -27.51 18.04
N ASN A 318 -10.05 -26.73 17.01
CA ASN A 318 -11.34 -26.76 16.32
C ASN A 318 -12.57 -26.52 17.23
N LYS A 319 -12.36 -26.04 18.46
CA LYS A 319 -13.43 -25.64 19.38
C LYS A 319 -13.91 -24.23 19.06
N VAL A 320 -15.09 -23.86 19.58
CA VAL A 320 -15.70 -22.55 19.33
C VAL A 320 -15.73 -21.67 20.58
N LEU A 321 -15.76 -20.36 20.38
CA LEU A 321 -15.97 -19.36 21.42
C LEU A 321 -17.36 -19.52 22.05
N ASP A 322 -17.40 -19.84 23.34
CA ASP A 322 -18.56 -20.35 24.09
C ASP A 322 -18.73 -19.59 25.41
N VAL A 323 -19.90 -19.02 25.66
CA VAL A 323 -20.28 -18.57 27.01
C VAL A 323 -20.57 -19.80 27.86
N GLN A 324 -19.69 -20.07 28.83
CA GLN A 324 -19.70 -21.32 29.58
C GLN A 324 -20.97 -21.50 30.40
N ASN A 325 -21.45 -22.74 30.49
CA ASN A 325 -22.61 -23.15 31.30
C ASN A 325 -23.88 -22.32 30.99
N PRO A 326 -24.28 -22.23 29.70
CA PRO A 326 -25.17 -21.21 29.11
C PRO A 326 -25.56 -20.04 30.02
N ASN A 327 -24.55 -19.38 30.57
CA ASN A 327 -24.76 -18.50 31.72
C ASN A 327 -25.23 -17.13 31.24
N LEU A 328 -26.26 -16.58 31.91
CA LEU A 328 -26.85 -15.29 31.57
C LEU A 328 -26.26 -14.11 32.36
N ASN A 329 -25.41 -14.35 33.34
CA ASN A 329 -24.91 -13.30 34.23
C ASN A 329 -23.81 -12.48 33.59
N ASP A 330 -23.68 -11.24 34.07
CA ASP A 330 -22.48 -10.45 33.88
C ASP A 330 -21.28 -11.15 34.53
N GLY A 331 -20.14 -11.15 33.85
CA GLY A 331 -18.94 -11.84 34.29
C GLY A 331 -18.95 -13.34 34.02
N ALA A 332 -19.94 -13.86 33.29
CA ALA A 332 -19.90 -15.24 32.85
C ALA A 332 -18.72 -15.47 31.90
N ASN A 333 -17.93 -16.49 32.22
CA ASN A 333 -16.70 -16.79 31.51
C ASN A 333 -16.97 -17.16 30.04
N VAL A 334 -16.14 -16.67 29.13
CA VAL A 334 -16.15 -17.07 27.72
C VAL A 334 -14.89 -17.86 27.44
N GLY A 335 -15.06 -19.13 27.09
CA GLY A 335 -13.98 -20.06 26.80
C GLY A 335 -14.13 -20.71 25.44
N GLN A 336 -13.33 -21.74 25.19
CA GLN A 336 -13.54 -22.60 24.03
C GLN A 336 -14.25 -23.89 24.44
N TYR A 337 -15.22 -24.34 23.63
CA TYR A 337 -15.93 -25.58 23.86
C TYR A 337 -16.26 -26.29 22.53
N ASP A 338 -16.60 -27.57 22.60
CA ASP A 338 -17.02 -28.32 21.41
C ASP A 338 -18.30 -27.70 20.83
N TRP A 339 -18.35 -27.59 19.50
CA TRP A 339 -19.51 -27.04 18.82
C TRP A 339 -20.75 -27.91 19.05
N ASN A 340 -21.78 -27.33 19.65
CA ASN A 340 -23.08 -27.95 19.88
C ASN A 340 -24.24 -27.15 19.25
N GLY A 341 -23.94 -26.00 18.62
CA GLY A 341 -24.92 -25.17 17.92
C GLY A 341 -25.81 -24.31 18.82
N GLY A 342 -25.56 -24.30 20.12
CA GLY A 342 -26.25 -23.47 21.10
C GLY A 342 -26.07 -21.97 20.83
N ASN A 343 -27.03 -21.16 21.26
CA ASN A 343 -26.98 -19.71 21.04
C ASN A 343 -25.84 -19.02 21.82
N TRP A 344 -25.28 -19.67 22.82
CA TRP A 344 -24.12 -19.18 23.59
C TRP A 344 -22.78 -19.39 22.87
N GLN A 345 -22.81 -20.05 21.70
CA GLN A 345 -21.67 -20.22 20.79
C GLN A 345 -21.78 -19.34 19.53
N LYS A 346 -22.80 -18.48 19.49
CA LYS A 346 -23.13 -17.63 18.35
C LYS A 346 -23.02 -16.17 18.75
N TRP A 347 -22.36 -15.39 17.89
CA TRP A 347 -22.03 -13.99 18.13
C TRP A 347 -22.55 -13.17 16.97
N ARG A 348 -23.37 -12.17 17.28
CA ARG A 348 -23.81 -11.14 16.34
C ARG A 348 -22.80 -10.00 16.33
N VAL A 349 -22.43 -9.50 15.16
CA VAL A 349 -21.56 -8.33 15.02
C VAL A 349 -22.36 -7.03 14.97
N GLU A 350 -21.86 -6.02 15.69
CA GLU A 350 -22.28 -4.64 15.55
C GLU A 350 -21.07 -3.80 15.11
N ASP A 351 -21.11 -3.28 13.87
CA ASP A 351 -20.08 -2.42 13.30
C ASP A 351 -20.05 -1.07 14.03
N LEU A 352 -18.88 -0.69 14.57
CA LEU A 352 -18.65 0.58 15.24
C LEU A 352 -18.01 1.64 14.33
N GLY A 353 -17.64 1.26 13.10
CA GLY A 353 -16.79 2.07 12.25
C GLY A 353 -15.31 1.98 12.62
N SER A 354 -14.45 2.54 11.75
CA SER A 354 -12.99 2.59 11.94
C SER A 354 -12.37 1.22 12.25
N GLY A 355 -12.88 0.16 11.64
CA GLY A 355 -12.42 -1.21 11.83
C GLY A 355 -12.87 -1.91 13.13
N PHE A 356 -13.56 -1.24 14.05
CA PHE A 356 -14.00 -1.84 15.30
C PHE A 356 -15.41 -2.43 15.22
N MET A 357 -15.66 -3.46 16.03
CA MET A 357 -16.96 -4.09 16.19
C MET A 357 -17.22 -4.46 17.65
N ARG A 358 -18.49 -4.70 17.98
CA ARG A 358 -18.89 -5.45 19.18
C ARG A 358 -19.33 -6.85 18.78
N LEU A 359 -18.98 -7.83 19.60
CA LEU A 359 -19.46 -9.20 19.50
C LEU A 359 -20.55 -9.41 20.55
N VAL A 360 -21.78 -9.60 20.11
CA VAL A 360 -22.95 -9.74 20.97
C VAL A 360 -23.37 -11.20 21.04
N SER A 361 -23.38 -11.77 22.24
CA SER A 361 -23.88 -13.13 22.46
C SER A 361 -25.34 -13.21 22.03
N VAL A 362 -25.64 -14.15 21.14
CA VAL A 362 -27.02 -14.39 20.67
C VAL A 362 -27.90 -14.94 21.79
N HIS A 363 -27.30 -15.58 22.80
CA HIS A 363 -28.04 -16.09 23.95
C HIS A 363 -28.48 -14.97 24.90
N SER A 364 -27.55 -14.13 25.34
CA SER A 364 -27.75 -13.21 26.46
C SER A 364 -27.93 -11.75 26.06
N SER A 365 -27.64 -11.41 24.80
CA SER A 365 -27.50 -10.03 24.30
C SER A 365 -26.40 -9.21 24.99
N LYS A 366 -25.51 -9.87 25.75
CA LYS A 366 -24.31 -9.25 26.36
C LYS A 366 -23.13 -9.24 25.39
N LEU A 367 -22.16 -8.38 25.66
CA LEU A 367 -20.99 -8.18 24.83
C LEU A 367 -19.83 -9.06 25.28
N LEU A 368 -19.03 -9.55 24.33
CA LEU A 368 -17.71 -10.10 24.63
C LEU A 368 -16.82 -8.96 25.14
N GLU A 369 -16.15 -9.17 26.28
CA GLU A 369 -15.25 -8.16 26.85
C GLU A 369 -14.02 -8.78 27.52
N VAL A 370 -12.98 -7.97 27.67
CA VAL A 370 -11.87 -8.26 28.59
C VAL A 370 -12.26 -7.80 29.99
N ALA A 371 -12.28 -8.73 30.94
CA ALA A 371 -12.74 -8.52 32.30
C ALA A 371 -11.95 -7.39 32.98
N GLY A 372 -12.67 -6.40 33.51
CA GLY A 372 -12.08 -5.25 34.21
C GLY A 372 -11.14 -4.39 33.35
N ALA A 373 -11.25 -4.47 32.02
CA ALA A 373 -10.34 -3.81 31.08
C ALA A 373 -8.85 -4.13 31.32
N SER A 374 -8.57 -5.35 31.80
CA SER A 374 -7.20 -5.79 32.10
C SER A 374 -6.29 -5.68 30.87
N THR A 375 -5.14 -5.04 31.03
CA THR A 375 -4.03 -5.05 30.05
C THR A 375 -2.94 -6.07 30.40
N ALA A 376 -3.11 -6.81 31.51
CA ALA A 376 -2.16 -7.81 31.95
C ALA A 376 -2.33 -9.13 31.17
N ASN A 377 -1.21 -9.81 30.92
CA ASN A 377 -1.19 -11.15 30.33
C ASN A 377 -2.07 -12.10 31.14
N GLY A 378 -2.91 -12.87 30.45
CA GLY A 378 -3.88 -13.77 31.09
C GLY A 378 -5.16 -13.09 31.57
N GLY A 379 -5.41 -11.82 31.20
CA GLY A 379 -6.70 -11.17 31.41
C GLY A 379 -7.86 -12.02 30.86
N ASN A 380 -8.88 -12.21 31.68
CA ASN A 380 -9.99 -13.09 31.32
C ASN A 380 -10.90 -12.46 30.26
N VAL A 381 -11.49 -13.29 29.39
CA VAL A 381 -12.56 -12.88 28.48
C VAL A 381 -13.89 -13.39 29.01
N GLN A 382 -14.87 -12.50 29.09
CA GLN A 382 -16.19 -12.78 29.66
C GLN A 382 -17.28 -12.13 28.83
N GLN A 383 -18.54 -12.44 29.14
CA GLN A 383 -19.64 -11.61 28.70
C GLN A 383 -20.04 -10.60 29.79
N PHE A 384 -20.47 -9.41 29.36
CA PHE A 384 -20.96 -8.38 30.26
C PHE A 384 -21.94 -7.45 29.56
N GLY A 385 -22.82 -6.80 30.32
CA GLY A 385 -23.69 -5.75 29.81
C GLY A 385 -22.89 -4.63 29.13
N ASN A 386 -23.52 -3.93 28.18
CA ASN A 386 -22.87 -2.80 27.53
C ASN A 386 -22.57 -1.70 28.57
N ASN A 387 -21.28 -1.43 28.79
CA ASN A 387 -20.80 -0.42 29.74
C ASN A 387 -20.10 0.75 29.04
N GLY A 388 -20.08 0.76 27.70
CA GLY A 388 -19.46 1.81 26.88
C GLY A 388 -17.93 1.83 26.90
N ALA A 389 -17.28 0.85 27.55
CA ALA A 389 -15.83 0.80 27.64
C ALA A 389 -15.21 0.17 26.39
N THR A 390 -14.00 0.62 26.04
CA THR A 390 -13.25 0.11 24.88
C THR A 390 -12.80 -1.35 25.02
N CYS A 391 -12.82 -1.91 26.23
CA CYS A 391 -12.58 -3.35 26.45
C CYS A 391 -13.68 -4.26 25.89
N GLN A 392 -14.78 -3.68 25.39
CA GLN A 392 -15.86 -4.36 24.67
C GLN A 392 -15.75 -4.19 23.15
N HIS A 393 -14.75 -3.46 22.66
CA HIS A 393 -14.52 -3.21 21.24
C HIS A 393 -13.44 -4.15 20.71
N TRP A 394 -13.78 -4.86 19.65
CA TRP A 394 -12.92 -5.85 19.02
C TRP A 394 -12.61 -5.44 17.60
N ARG A 395 -11.48 -5.90 17.10
CA ARG A 395 -11.07 -5.72 15.72
C ARG A 395 -10.56 -7.06 15.22
N VAL A 396 -10.89 -7.39 13.98
CA VAL A 396 -10.49 -8.65 13.35
C VAL A 396 -9.44 -8.35 12.29
N GLU A 397 -8.45 -9.22 12.21
CA GLU A 397 -7.33 -9.15 11.29
C GLU A 397 -7.29 -10.45 10.50
N SER A 398 -7.22 -10.34 9.17
CA SER A 398 -6.89 -11.49 8.34
C SER A 398 -5.40 -11.73 8.44
N LEU A 399 -5.02 -12.93 8.88
CA LEU A 399 -3.64 -13.40 8.78
C LEU A 399 -3.46 -14.08 7.42
N ASP A 400 -2.25 -13.99 6.87
CA ASP A 400 -1.85 -14.80 5.73
C ASP A 400 -1.94 -16.29 6.10
N GLN A 401 -2.67 -17.07 5.30
CA GLN A 401 -2.65 -18.54 5.34
C GLN A 401 -2.05 -19.08 4.05
#